data_AF-A0AB36IVY6-F1
#
_entry.id   AF-A0AB36IVY6-F1
#
_cell.length_a   1.000
_cell.length_b   1.000
_cell.length_c   1.000
_cell.angle_alpha   90.00
_cell.angle_beta   90.00
_cell.angle_gamma   90.00
#
_symmetry.space_group_name_H-M   'P 1'
#
loop_
_entity.id
_entity.type
_entity.pdbx_description
1 polymer ?
#
loop_
_entity_poly.entity_id
_entity_poly.type
_entity_poly.pdbx_seq_one_letter_code
_entity_poly.pdbx_strand_id
1 'polypeptide(L)'
;MTAKILTVDIETQRGIAGVFDRFSNYIHEDRILVPTRILCFAAKWRGEDKTIFKAAWDEDENYHVIPEQYEAMLQVAFDLLDEADFVVTFNGDVFDLQWFQAEFRRLWGRRPAPYRSIDLKKISKKNFSRGLMSQSLNWSARHVLHDEKVKHGGTDLWDDIRYGNRATRRAAQRTMKQYNIHDVKITEDLFENDLPWIGENFALYEDTAGDGEIRCTQCSRPESEMQRRGYQYTTSYKYPRYLCPCGKWNKGRRMLYTTELRPV
;
A
#
# COMPACT_ATOMS: atom_id res chain seq x y z
N MET A 1 -6.08 -13.43 17.14
CA MET A 1 -5.79 -12.77 15.88
C MET A 1 -5.90 -11.27 16.10
N THR A 2 -4.97 -10.57 15.47
CA THR A 2 -4.91 -9.11 15.35
C THR A 2 -5.05 -8.81 13.86
N ALA A 3 -5.47 -7.60 13.48
CA ALA A 3 -5.61 -7.26 12.06
C ALA A 3 -4.31 -7.54 11.28
N LYS A 4 -4.40 -8.34 10.22
CA LYS A 4 -3.26 -8.57 9.30
C LYS A 4 -3.20 -7.46 8.27
N ILE A 5 -2.26 -6.54 8.47
CA ILE A 5 -2.09 -5.34 7.66
C ILE A 5 -0.82 -5.48 6.83
N LEU A 6 -0.97 -5.55 5.51
CA LEU A 6 0.12 -5.71 4.55
C LEU A 6 0.40 -4.40 3.83
N THR A 7 1.61 -3.87 3.91
CA THR A 7 2.07 -2.80 3.01
C THR A 7 2.71 -3.41 1.78
N VAL A 8 2.36 -2.97 0.57
CA VAL A 8 2.90 -3.51 -0.69
C VAL A 8 3.16 -2.40 -1.71
N ASP A 9 4.22 -2.59 -2.50
CA ASP A 9 4.60 -1.71 -3.61
C ASP A 9 5.24 -2.55 -4.74
N ILE A 10 4.94 -2.20 -6.00
CA ILE A 10 5.48 -2.89 -7.18
C ILE A 10 6.35 -1.98 -8.04
N GLU A 11 7.28 -2.60 -8.75
CA GLU A 11 7.96 -1.97 -9.87
C GLU A 11 7.60 -2.70 -11.16
N THR A 12 7.38 -1.91 -12.22
CA THR A 12 6.99 -2.43 -13.52
C THR A 12 8.08 -2.19 -14.54
N GLN A 13 8.19 -3.11 -15.50
CA GLN A 13 9.09 -2.97 -16.63
C GLN A 13 8.34 -2.37 -17.82
N ARG A 14 9.00 -1.46 -18.54
CA ARG A 14 8.44 -0.77 -19.71
C ARG A 14 8.20 -1.77 -20.85
N GLY A 15 7.09 -1.62 -21.55
CA GLY A 15 6.86 -2.33 -22.81
C GLY A 15 7.81 -1.85 -23.91
N ILE A 16 7.95 -2.64 -24.97
CA ILE A 16 8.68 -2.27 -26.19
C ILE A 16 7.65 -2.13 -27.31
N ALA A 17 7.68 -1.01 -28.01
CA ALA A 17 6.81 -0.78 -29.15
C ALA A 17 7.57 -0.20 -30.34
N GLY A 18 7.18 -0.61 -31.55
CA GLY A 18 7.68 -0.01 -32.79
C GLY A 18 6.97 1.30 -33.09
N VAL A 19 7.72 2.34 -33.46
CA VAL A 19 7.17 3.65 -33.87
C VAL A 19 7.74 4.06 -35.21
N PHE A 20 6.95 4.76 -36.02
CA PHE A 20 7.39 5.31 -37.31
C PHE A 20 8.05 6.69 -37.16
N ASP A 21 7.61 7.49 -36.20
CA ASP A 21 8.17 8.79 -35.89
C ASP A 21 8.32 8.98 -34.38
N ARG A 22 9.08 10.01 -34.00
CA ARG A 22 9.33 10.37 -32.58
C ARG A 22 8.10 10.95 -31.89
N PHE A 23 7.16 11.50 -32.64
CA PHE A 23 6.00 12.24 -32.15
C PHE A 23 4.73 11.40 -32.26
N SER A 24 4.74 10.20 -31.66
CA SER A 24 3.53 9.37 -31.59
C SER A 24 2.62 9.85 -30.46
N ASN A 25 1.39 10.22 -30.79
CA ASN A 25 0.37 10.59 -29.80
C ASN A 25 -0.52 9.40 -29.38
N TYR A 26 -0.32 8.21 -29.98
CA TYR A 26 -0.99 6.97 -29.60
C TYR A 26 -0.27 5.75 -30.19
N ILE A 27 0.07 4.76 -29.36
CA ILE A 27 0.67 3.49 -29.79
C ILE A 27 -0.43 2.43 -29.86
N HIS A 28 -0.72 1.93 -31.06
CA HIS A 28 -1.72 0.88 -31.28
C HIS A 28 -1.19 -0.51 -30.86
N GLU A 29 -2.06 -1.42 -30.46
CA GLU A 29 -1.68 -2.71 -29.83
C GLU A 29 -0.84 -3.61 -30.74
N ASP A 30 -1.05 -3.56 -32.06
CA ASP A 30 -0.27 -4.27 -33.08
C ASP A 30 1.20 -3.83 -33.14
N ARG A 31 1.51 -2.68 -32.54
CA ARG A 31 2.88 -2.14 -32.43
C ARG A 31 3.59 -2.56 -31.15
N ILE A 32 2.90 -3.18 -30.20
CA ILE A 32 3.49 -3.67 -28.97
C ILE A 32 4.26 -4.96 -29.28
N LEU A 33 5.58 -4.86 -29.27
CA LEU A 33 6.48 -6.00 -29.42
C LEU A 33 6.59 -6.78 -28.10
N VAL A 34 6.58 -6.03 -26.99
CA VAL A 34 6.71 -6.56 -25.62
C VAL A 34 5.74 -5.81 -24.72
N PRO A 35 4.77 -6.49 -24.08
CA PRO A 35 3.89 -5.84 -23.13
C PRO A 35 4.65 -5.42 -21.86
N THR A 36 4.12 -4.41 -21.17
CA THR A 36 4.55 -4.10 -19.81
C THR A 36 4.26 -5.28 -18.88
N ARG A 37 5.06 -5.42 -17.82
CA ARG A 37 4.88 -6.48 -16.79
C ARG A 37 5.33 -6.00 -15.42
N ILE A 38 4.91 -6.71 -14.38
CA ILE A 38 5.51 -6.57 -13.06
C ILE A 38 6.96 -7.09 -13.14
N LEU A 39 7.89 -6.33 -12.58
CA LEU A 39 9.31 -6.69 -12.53
C LEU A 39 9.66 -7.27 -11.16
N CYS A 40 9.23 -6.58 -10.11
CA CYS A 40 9.37 -7.02 -8.73
C CYS A 40 8.27 -6.42 -7.86
N PHE A 41 8.14 -6.96 -6.66
CA PHE A 41 7.39 -6.32 -5.58
C PHE A 41 8.13 -6.48 -4.26
N ALA A 42 7.84 -5.55 -3.36
CA ALA A 42 8.18 -5.62 -1.96
C ALA A 42 6.89 -5.59 -1.14
N ALA A 43 6.91 -6.28 0.00
CA ALA A 43 5.79 -6.29 0.93
C ALA A 43 6.27 -6.40 2.37
N LYS A 44 5.52 -5.84 3.31
CA LYS A 44 5.84 -5.89 4.74
C LYS A 44 4.58 -6.00 5.57
N TRP A 45 4.55 -6.95 6.50
CA TRP A 45 3.50 -7.03 7.50
C TRP A 45 3.74 -6.01 8.60
N ARG A 46 2.70 -5.28 8.97
CA ARG A 46 2.76 -4.30 10.06
C ARG A 46 3.24 -4.97 11.35
N GLY A 47 4.29 -4.40 11.94
CA GLY A 47 4.86 -4.90 13.20
C GLY A 47 5.90 -6.02 13.03
N GLU A 48 6.16 -6.47 11.80
CA GLU A 48 7.31 -7.33 11.51
C GLU A 48 8.50 -6.48 11.05
N ASP A 49 9.73 -6.91 11.35
CA ASP A 49 10.93 -6.18 10.90
C ASP A 49 11.29 -6.49 9.43
N LYS A 50 10.88 -7.67 8.94
CA LYS A 50 11.37 -8.22 7.68
C LYS A 50 10.49 -7.80 6.50
N THR A 51 11.09 -7.11 5.54
CA THR A 51 10.48 -6.90 4.22
C THR A 51 10.66 -8.13 3.33
N ILE A 52 9.57 -8.58 2.74
CA ILE A 52 9.52 -9.62 1.71
C ILE A 52 9.81 -8.95 0.37
N PHE A 53 10.72 -9.50 -0.42
CA PHE A 53 11.01 -9.03 -1.78
C PHE A 53 11.05 -10.21 -2.73
N LYS A 54 10.35 -10.09 -3.86
CA LYS A 54 10.37 -11.06 -4.95
C LYS A 54 10.50 -10.32 -6.27
N ALA A 55 11.24 -10.91 -7.19
CA ALA A 55 11.50 -10.36 -8.50
C ALA A 55 11.54 -11.47 -9.54
N ALA A 56 11.19 -11.10 -10.77
CA ALA A 56 11.33 -11.93 -11.93
C ALA A 56 12.07 -11.13 -12.99
N TRP A 57 13.39 -11.28 -13.01
CA TRP A 57 14.27 -10.49 -13.87
C TRP A 57 14.31 -11.03 -15.30
N ASP A 58 14.04 -12.31 -15.46
CA ASP A 58 14.09 -12.97 -16.76
C ASP A 58 12.81 -12.65 -17.55
N GLU A 59 13.00 -12.22 -18.80
CA GLU A 59 11.97 -12.08 -19.82
C GLU A 59 12.08 -13.27 -20.77
N ASP A 60 10.93 -13.83 -21.16
CA ASP A 60 10.90 -14.82 -22.25
C ASP A 60 11.15 -14.11 -23.57
N GLU A 61 12.04 -14.65 -24.41
CA GLU A 61 12.42 -14.03 -25.69
C GLU A 61 11.25 -13.89 -26.69
N ASN A 62 10.21 -14.72 -26.54
CA ASN A 62 9.03 -14.74 -27.41
C ASN A 62 7.80 -14.13 -26.75
N TYR A 63 7.87 -13.72 -25.47
CA TYR A 63 6.80 -13.03 -24.72
C TYR A 63 5.44 -13.75 -24.71
N HIS A 64 5.40 -15.02 -25.10
CA HIS A 64 4.19 -15.85 -25.18
C HIS A 64 4.14 -16.93 -24.09
N VAL A 65 5.27 -17.19 -23.43
CA VAL A 65 5.38 -18.14 -22.32
C VAL A 65 5.56 -17.37 -21.03
N ILE A 66 4.84 -17.78 -19.98
CA ILE A 66 5.03 -17.27 -18.63
C ILE A 66 6.28 -17.93 -18.05
N PRO A 67 7.33 -17.17 -17.71
CA PRO A 67 8.49 -17.75 -17.05
C PRO A 67 8.10 -18.29 -15.67
N GLU A 68 8.65 -19.44 -15.29
CA GLU A 68 8.40 -20.07 -13.98
C GLU A 68 8.70 -19.11 -12.81
N GLN A 69 9.77 -18.32 -12.92
CA GLN A 69 10.12 -17.31 -11.92
C GLN A 69 9.04 -16.21 -11.80
N TYR A 70 8.39 -15.85 -12.91
CA TYR A 70 7.32 -14.84 -12.92
C TYR A 70 6.07 -15.37 -12.22
N GLU A 71 5.64 -16.59 -12.56
CA GLU A 71 4.52 -17.24 -11.89
C GLU A 71 4.80 -17.45 -10.40
N ALA A 72 5.99 -17.93 -10.03
CA ALA A 72 6.38 -18.13 -8.63
C ALA A 72 6.42 -16.80 -7.83
N MET A 73 6.88 -15.71 -8.45
CA MET A 73 6.80 -14.38 -7.84
C MET A 73 5.34 -13.99 -7.58
N LEU A 74 4.49 -14.09 -8.60
CA LEU A 74 3.09 -13.72 -8.49
C LEU A 74 2.31 -14.61 -7.50
N GLN A 75 2.69 -15.88 -7.36
CA GLN A 75 2.04 -16.79 -6.41
C GLN A 75 2.29 -16.30 -4.97
N VAL A 76 3.52 -15.84 -4.66
CA VAL A 76 3.81 -15.24 -3.36
C VAL A 76 2.99 -13.96 -3.13
N ALA A 77 2.83 -13.12 -4.15
CA ALA A 77 1.98 -11.94 -4.02
C ALA A 77 0.51 -12.30 -3.78
N PHE A 78 0.01 -13.33 -4.48
CA PHE A 78 -1.34 -13.85 -4.30
C PHE A 78 -1.56 -14.32 -2.86
N ASP A 79 -0.66 -15.15 -2.33
CA ASP A 79 -0.79 -15.72 -0.99
C ASP A 79 -0.76 -14.63 0.10
N LEU A 80 0.11 -13.62 -0.04
CA LEU A 80 0.18 -12.50 0.89
C LEU A 80 -1.12 -11.67 0.88
N LEU A 81 -1.68 -11.40 -0.30
CA LEU A 81 -2.94 -10.67 -0.43
C LEU A 81 -4.14 -11.50 0.03
N ASP A 82 -4.09 -12.82 -0.11
CA ASP A 82 -5.14 -13.75 0.35
C ASP A 82 -5.20 -13.82 1.88
N GLU A 83 -4.07 -13.66 2.54
CA GLU A 83 -3.96 -13.64 4.00
C GLU A 83 -4.31 -12.28 4.63
N ALA A 84 -4.25 -11.18 3.88
CA ALA A 84 -4.41 -9.83 4.41
C ALA A 84 -5.87 -9.48 4.74
N ASP A 85 -6.09 -8.83 5.88
CA ASP A 85 -7.36 -8.13 6.17
C ASP A 85 -7.37 -6.74 5.52
N PHE A 86 -6.21 -6.07 5.58
CA PHE A 86 -6.00 -4.74 5.03
C PHE A 86 -4.72 -4.68 4.19
N VAL A 87 -4.79 -3.96 3.07
CA VAL A 87 -3.64 -3.76 2.19
C VAL A 87 -3.37 -2.26 2.04
N VAL A 88 -2.19 -1.84 2.47
CA VAL A 88 -1.72 -0.45 2.44
C VAL A 88 -0.86 -0.24 1.20
N THR A 89 -1.15 0.81 0.45
CA THR A 89 -0.39 1.21 -0.74
C THR A 89 -0.28 2.73 -0.83
N PHE A 90 0.62 3.23 -1.68
CA PHE A 90 0.62 4.64 -2.09
C PHE A 90 0.24 4.73 -3.58
N ASN A 91 -1.00 5.15 -3.89
CA ASN A 91 -1.57 5.14 -5.25
C ASN A 91 -1.87 3.74 -5.82
N GLY A 92 -1.87 2.69 -4.99
CA GLY A 92 -1.97 1.31 -5.47
C GLY A 92 -3.36 0.87 -5.91
N ASP A 93 -4.43 1.55 -5.49
CA ASP A 93 -5.80 1.25 -5.94
C ASP A 93 -5.97 1.38 -7.45
N VAL A 94 -5.18 2.26 -8.07
CA VAL A 94 -5.20 2.54 -9.51
C VAL A 94 -3.93 2.06 -10.21
N PHE A 95 -3.02 1.40 -9.50
CA PHE A 95 -1.75 0.94 -10.02
C PHE A 95 -1.43 -0.48 -9.55
N ASP A 96 -0.77 -0.64 -8.39
CA ASP A 96 -0.29 -1.91 -7.85
C ASP A 96 -1.35 -3.01 -7.81
N LEU A 97 -2.52 -2.69 -7.24
CA LEU A 97 -3.59 -3.66 -7.07
C LEU A 97 -4.24 -4.00 -8.42
N GLN A 98 -4.32 -3.06 -9.35
CA GLN A 98 -4.85 -3.36 -10.69
C GLN A 98 -3.89 -4.25 -11.49
N TRP A 99 -2.58 -4.02 -11.34
CA TRP A 99 -1.54 -4.86 -11.90
C TRP A 99 -1.62 -6.29 -11.39
N PHE A 100 -1.68 -6.48 -10.06
CA PHE A 100 -1.85 -7.79 -9.47
C PHE A 100 -3.14 -8.48 -9.94
N GLN A 101 -4.28 -7.78 -9.92
CA GLN A 101 -5.55 -8.36 -10.35
C GLN A 101 -5.54 -8.76 -11.84
N ALA A 102 -4.90 -7.98 -12.71
CA ALA A 102 -4.74 -8.33 -14.12
C ALA A 102 -3.90 -9.60 -14.29
N GLU A 103 -2.79 -9.72 -13.55
CA GLU A 103 -1.92 -10.90 -13.59
C GLU A 103 -2.60 -12.14 -13.00
N PHE A 104 -3.29 -12.01 -11.86
CA PHE A 104 -4.00 -13.14 -11.24
C PHE A 104 -5.13 -13.67 -12.12
N ARG A 105 -5.85 -12.76 -12.79
CA ARG A 105 -6.84 -13.13 -13.81
C ARG A 105 -6.18 -13.88 -14.96
N ARG A 106 -5.03 -13.40 -15.45
CA ARG A 106 -4.31 -13.99 -16.58
C ARG A 106 -3.75 -15.37 -16.27
N LEU A 107 -3.22 -15.58 -15.07
CA LEU A 107 -2.57 -16.84 -14.66
C LEU A 107 -3.57 -17.88 -14.15
N TRP A 108 -4.50 -17.49 -13.28
CA TRP A 108 -5.32 -18.44 -12.53
C TRP A 108 -6.83 -18.19 -12.63
N GLY A 109 -7.27 -17.12 -13.32
CA GLY A 109 -8.69 -16.80 -13.46
C GLY A 109 -9.41 -16.53 -12.14
N ARG A 110 -8.68 -16.18 -11.07
CA ARG A 110 -9.21 -15.96 -9.72
C ARG A 110 -8.55 -14.76 -9.05
N ARG A 111 -9.12 -14.34 -7.94
CA ARG A 111 -8.60 -13.28 -7.07
C ARG A 111 -8.34 -13.81 -5.65
N PRO A 112 -7.47 -13.16 -4.86
CA PRO A 112 -7.31 -13.44 -3.44
C PRO A 112 -8.60 -13.20 -2.65
N ALA A 113 -8.63 -13.65 -1.40
CA ALA A 113 -9.67 -13.36 -0.43
C ALA A 113 -9.94 -11.83 -0.33
N PRO A 114 -11.18 -11.41 -0.05
CA PRO A 114 -11.49 -9.99 0.02
C PRO A 114 -10.78 -9.30 1.20
N TYR A 115 -9.97 -8.29 0.88
CA TYR A 115 -9.34 -7.38 1.84
C TYR A 115 -9.85 -5.94 1.68
N ARG A 116 -9.56 -5.09 2.65
CA ARG A 116 -9.80 -3.63 2.59
C ARG A 116 -8.54 -2.91 2.13
N SER A 117 -8.64 -2.12 1.05
CA SER A 117 -7.51 -1.30 0.60
C SER A 117 -7.44 0.03 1.34
N ILE A 118 -6.22 0.43 1.71
CA ILE A 118 -5.87 1.71 2.33
C ILE A 118 -4.85 2.41 1.43
N ASP A 119 -5.33 3.25 0.52
CA ASP A 119 -4.49 4.06 -0.36
C ASP A 119 -4.14 5.41 0.31
N LEU A 120 -2.87 5.54 0.72
CA LEU A 120 -2.36 6.71 1.42
C LEU A 120 -2.40 7.97 0.56
N LYS A 121 -2.30 7.86 -0.77
CA LYS A 121 -2.43 9.04 -1.65
C LYS A 121 -3.85 9.57 -1.66
N LYS A 122 -4.86 8.70 -1.56
CA LYS A 122 -6.27 9.13 -1.41
C LYS A 122 -6.51 9.80 -0.06
N ILE A 123 -5.93 9.25 1.02
CA ILE A 123 -5.99 9.84 2.35
C ILE A 123 -5.32 11.22 2.35
N SER A 124 -4.13 11.32 1.77
CA SER A 124 -3.38 12.57 1.63
C SER A 124 -4.15 13.62 0.82
N LYS A 125 -4.70 13.23 -0.33
CA LYS A 125 -5.53 14.12 -1.15
C LYS A 125 -6.79 14.59 -0.43
N LYS A 126 -7.44 13.72 0.35
CA LYS A 126 -8.66 14.06 1.10
C LYS A 126 -8.39 15.06 2.22
N ASN A 127 -7.29 14.91 2.94
CA ASN A 127 -7.05 15.65 4.17
C ASN A 127 -6.05 16.81 4.03
N PHE A 128 -5.08 16.72 3.11
CA PHE A 128 -3.90 17.58 3.10
C PHE A 128 -3.66 18.31 1.77
N SER A 129 -4.47 18.08 0.73
CA SER A 129 -4.14 18.55 -0.63
C SER A 129 -3.87 20.04 -0.76
N ARG A 130 -4.52 20.88 0.06
CA ARG A 130 -4.35 22.35 0.00
C ARG A 130 -3.02 22.82 0.60
N GLY A 131 -2.38 22.01 1.44
CA GLY A 131 -1.07 22.30 2.04
C GLY A 131 0.11 21.63 1.33
N LEU A 132 -0.13 20.82 0.31
CA LEU A 132 0.91 20.06 -0.39
C LEU A 132 1.21 20.65 -1.77
N MET A 133 2.49 20.79 -2.10
CA MET A 133 2.91 21.18 -3.45
C MET A 133 2.99 20.00 -4.43
N SER A 134 3.00 18.76 -3.93
CA SER A 134 2.99 17.54 -4.73
C SER A 134 2.28 16.41 -3.98
N GLN A 135 1.72 15.46 -4.73
CA GLN A 135 1.05 14.25 -4.22
C GLN A 135 1.93 12.98 -4.44
N SER A 136 3.24 13.17 -4.63
CA SER A 136 4.18 12.06 -4.79
C SER A 136 4.61 11.48 -3.45
N LEU A 137 4.94 10.19 -3.43
CA LEU A 137 5.48 9.52 -2.24
C LEU A 137 6.75 10.24 -1.75
N ASN A 138 7.63 10.65 -2.67
CA ASN A 138 8.86 11.38 -2.33
C ASN A 138 8.57 12.74 -1.67
N TRP A 139 7.51 13.44 -2.08
CA TRP A 139 7.12 14.68 -1.41
C TRP A 139 6.72 14.44 0.04
N SER A 140 5.85 13.44 0.27
CA SER A 140 5.43 13.06 1.63
C SER A 140 6.62 12.57 2.47
N ALA A 141 7.50 11.72 1.93
CA ALA A 141 8.70 11.23 2.60
C ALA A 141 9.57 12.38 3.12
N ARG A 142 9.87 13.36 2.25
CA ARG A 142 10.77 14.48 2.59
C ARG A 142 10.19 15.43 3.63
N HIS A 143 8.89 15.73 3.53
CA HIS A 143 8.27 16.79 4.33
C HIS A 143 7.60 16.29 5.61
N VAL A 144 7.21 15.01 5.64
CA VAL A 144 6.54 14.40 6.80
C VAL A 144 7.52 13.53 7.58
N LEU A 145 8.30 12.68 6.90
CA LEU A 145 9.19 11.71 7.55
C LEU A 145 10.64 12.18 7.66
N HIS A 146 11.01 13.26 6.96
CA HIS A 146 12.39 13.70 6.79
C HIS A 146 13.29 12.61 6.17
N ASP A 147 12.72 11.76 5.30
CA ASP A 147 13.41 10.74 4.51
C ASP A 147 13.40 11.13 3.01
N GLU A 148 14.33 10.62 2.21
CA GLU A 148 14.36 10.84 0.77
C GLU A 148 14.42 9.51 0.01
N LYS A 149 13.65 9.37 -1.07
CA LYS A 149 13.76 8.18 -1.93
C LYS A 149 15.21 7.96 -2.39
N VAL A 150 15.61 6.69 -2.48
CA VAL A 150 16.89 6.31 -3.07
C VAL A 150 16.99 6.90 -4.49
N LYS A 151 18.01 7.73 -4.72
CA LYS A 151 18.27 8.29 -6.05
C LYS A 151 18.75 7.17 -6.98
N HIS A 152 18.05 6.97 -8.08
CA HIS A 152 18.58 6.22 -9.22
C HIS A 152 19.56 7.14 -9.99
N GLY A 153 20.75 6.63 -10.31
CA GLY A 153 21.81 7.39 -11.00
C GLY A 153 21.42 7.87 -12.42
N GLY A 154 22.35 8.53 -13.11
CA GLY A 154 22.09 9.17 -14.42
C GLY A 154 21.81 8.24 -15.62
N THR A 155 21.88 6.92 -15.45
CA THR A 155 21.45 5.91 -16.44
C THR A 155 20.07 5.35 -16.08
N ASP A 156 19.26 4.99 -17.08
CA ASP A 156 17.94 4.42 -16.86
C ASP A 156 18.06 3.02 -16.23
N LEU A 157 17.72 2.93 -14.94
CA LEU A 157 17.80 1.69 -14.15
C LEU A 157 17.05 0.52 -14.82
N TRP A 158 15.95 0.80 -15.51
CA TRP A 158 15.14 -0.21 -16.18
C TRP A 158 15.82 -0.77 -17.43
N ASP A 159 16.50 0.11 -18.19
CA ASP A 159 17.30 -0.28 -19.34
C ASP A 159 18.52 -1.09 -18.90
N ASP A 160 19.16 -0.72 -17.80
CA ASP A 160 20.29 -1.46 -17.24
C ASP A 160 19.88 -2.88 -16.82
N ILE A 161 18.65 -3.09 -16.34
CA ILE A 161 18.11 -4.41 -16.01
C ILE A 161 17.86 -5.24 -17.28
N ARG A 162 17.30 -4.64 -18.34
CA ARG A 162 16.94 -5.36 -19.56
C ARG A 162 18.13 -5.59 -20.49
N TYR A 163 18.87 -4.53 -20.80
CA TYR A 163 19.89 -4.52 -21.86
C TYR A 163 21.32 -4.56 -21.34
N GLY A 164 21.55 -4.31 -20.05
CA GLY A 164 22.88 -4.31 -19.47
C GLY A 164 23.63 -5.63 -19.69
N ASN A 165 24.96 -5.60 -19.64
CA ASN A 165 25.74 -6.84 -19.54
C ASN A 165 25.53 -7.48 -18.14
N ARG A 166 26.06 -8.69 -17.92
CA ARG A 166 25.88 -9.42 -16.65
C ARG A 166 26.24 -8.60 -15.40
N ALA A 167 27.29 -7.79 -15.45
CA ALA A 167 27.70 -6.97 -14.30
C ALA A 167 26.74 -5.80 -14.07
N THR A 168 26.37 -5.09 -15.15
CA THR A 168 25.42 -3.97 -15.12
C THR A 168 24.04 -4.43 -14.64
N ARG A 169 23.48 -5.52 -15.20
CA ARG A 169 22.19 -6.07 -14.76
C ARG A 169 22.19 -6.39 -13.27
N ARG A 170 23.22 -7.07 -12.79
CA ARG A 170 23.33 -7.44 -11.37
C ARG A 170 23.40 -6.22 -10.45
N ALA A 171 24.07 -5.15 -10.87
CA ALA A 171 24.11 -3.90 -10.10
C ALA A 171 22.73 -3.24 -10.07
N ALA A 172 22.10 -3.11 -11.24
CA ALA A 172 20.77 -2.53 -11.38
C ALA A 172 19.69 -3.32 -10.61
N GLN A 173 19.70 -4.65 -10.65
CA GLN A 173 18.80 -5.51 -9.87
C GLN A 173 18.94 -5.29 -8.35
N ARG A 174 20.17 -5.07 -7.85
CA ARG A 174 20.41 -4.77 -6.43
C ARG A 174 19.86 -3.39 -6.07
N THR A 175 20.10 -2.39 -6.92
CA THR A 175 19.56 -1.03 -6.73
C THR A 175 18.04 -1.04 -6.77
N MET A 176 17.42 -1.74 -7.72
CA MET A 176 15.97 -1.88 -7.84
C MET A 176 15.37 -2.55 -6.59
N LYS A 177 16.00 -3.63 -6.10
CA LYS A 177 15.60 -4.26 -4.84
C LYS A 177 15.63 -3.29 -3.66
N GLN A 178 16.72 -2.52 -3.52
CA GLN A 178 16.84 -1.54 -2.44
C GLN A 178 15.78 -0.45 -2.54
N TYR A 179 15.54 0.04 -3.76
CA TYR A 179 14.54 1.05 -4.05
C TYR A 179 13.12 0.61 -3.67
N ASN A 180 12.66 -0.54 -4.18
CA ASN A 180 11.31 -1.04 -3.93
C ASN A 180 11.10 -1.43 -2.44
N ILE A 181 12.12 -1.99 -1.77
CA ILE A 181 12.08 -2.21 -0.31
C ILE A 181 11.96 -0.90 0.47
N HIS A 182 12.69 0.14 0.06
CA HIS A 182 12.66 1.44 0.72
C HIS A 182 11.32 2.14 0.53
N ASP A 183 10.71 2.04 -0.65
CA ASP A 183 9.37 2.58 -0.91
C ASP A 183 8.29 1.94 -0.05
N VAL A 184 8.34 0.61 0.18
CA VAL A 184 7.47 -0.06 1.16
C VAL A 184 7.69 0.47 2.57
N LYS A 185 8.95 0.66 2.96
CA LYS A 185 9.27 1.21 4.29
C LYS A 185 8.71 2.62 4.46
N ILE A 186 8.94 3.52 3.51
CA ILE A 186 8.38 4.88 3.52
C ILE A 186 6.85 4.81 3.59
N THR A 187 6.23 3.93 2.81
CA THR A 187 4.77 3.77 2.78
C THR A 187 4.24 3.30 4.14
N GLU A 188 4.91 2.36 4.79
CA GLU A 188 4.55 1.92 6.15
C GLU A 188 4.74 3.04 7.19
N ASP A 189 5.87 3.75 7.15
CA ASP A 189 6.15 4.86 8.06
C ASP A 189 5.12 5.98 7.90
N LEU A 190 4.70 6.28 6.66
CA LEU A 190 3.60 7.22 6.40
C LEU A 190 2.26 6.69 6.90
N PHE A 191 2.00 5.39 6.75
CA PHE A 191 0.77 4.78 7.28
C PHE A 191 0.69 4.92 8.80
N GLU A 192 1.78 4.67 9.53
CA GLU A 192 1.83 4.85 10.98
C GLU A 192 1.64 6.33 11.38
N ASN A 193 2.25 7.26 10.64
CA ASN A 193 2.03 8.69 10.85
C ASN A 193 0.57 9.10 10.59
N ASP A 194 -0.07 8.52 9.56
CA ASP A 194 -1.38 8.91 9.08
C ASP A 194 -2.55 8.18 9.76
N LEU A 195 -2.28 7.25 10.71
CA LEU A 195 -3.30 6.53 11.49
C LEU A 195 -4.47 7.40 11.98
N PRO A 196 -4.27 8.64 12.50
CA PRO A 196 -5.39 9.49 12.94
C PRO A 196 -6.47 9.72 11.87
N TRP A 197 -6.05 9.79 10.60
CA TRP A 197 -6.91 10.11 9.46
C TRP A 197 -7.45 8.87 8.74
N ILE A 198 -7.00 7.68 9.11
CA ILE A 198 -7.50 6.41 8.57
C ILE A 198 -8.87 6.08 9.17
N GLY A 199 -9.82 5.75 8.28
CA GLY A 199 -11.22 5.50 8.64
C GLY A 199 -11.53 4.08 9.09
N GLU A 200 -10.63 3.13 8.82
CA GLU A 200 -10.80 1.72 9.16
C GLU A 200 -10.70 1.47 10.67
N ASN A 201 -11.31 0.39 11.14
CA ASN A 201 -11.29 0.00 12.55
C ASN A 201 -10.59 -1.34 12.74
N PHE A 202 -9.28 -1.29 12.96
CA PHE A 202 -8.43 -2.46 13.16
C PHE A 202 -8.73 -3.19 14.47
N ALA A 203 -9.21 -2.46 15.48
CA ALA A 203 -9.54 -3.05 16.79
C ALA A 203 -10.67 -4.09 16.73
N LEU A 204 -11.44 -4.15 15.63
CA LEU A 204 -12.46 -5.18 15.41
C LEU A 204 -11.87 -6.57 15.10
N TYR A 205 -10.61 -6.62 14.69
CA TYR A 205 -9.92 -7.84 14.29
C TYR A 205 -9.05 -8.41 15.42
N GLU A 206 -9.05 -7.77 16.60
CA GLU A 206 -8.33 -8.22 17.79
C GLU A 206 -9.08 -9.35 18.49
N ASP A 207 -8.38 -10.29 19.14
CA ASP A 207 -8.99 -11.35 19.95
C ASP A 207 -9.82 -10.79 21.10
N THR A 208 -9.44 -9.61 21.58
CA THR A 208 -10.15 -8.88 22.63
C THR A 208 -11.43 -8.23 22.13
N ALA A 209 -11.73 -8.29 20.84
CA ALA A 209 -12.96 -7.72 20.30
C ALA A 209 -14.20 -8.34 20.98
N GLY A 210 -15.01 -7.49 21.60
CA GLY A 210 -16.25 -7.92 22.27
C GLY A 210 -16.15 -8.04 23.80
N ASP A 211 -14.97 -7.83 24.40
CA ASP A 211 -14.76 -7.79 25.85
C ASP A 211 -15.51 -6.63 26.56
N GLY A 212 -16.01 -5.66 25.78
CA GLY A 212 -16.71 -4.49 26.29
C GLY A 212 -15.80 -3.29 26.58
N GLU A 213 -14.48 -3.47 26.48
CA GLU A 213 -13.48 -2.42 26.64
C GLU A 213 -13.46 -1.49 25.42
N ILE A 214 -13.27 -0.19 25.68
CA ILE A 214 -13.06 0.77 24.60
C ILE A 214 -11.59 0.69 24.18
N ARG A 215 -11.36 0.44 22.89
CA ARG A 215 -10.03 0.40 22.28
C ARG A 215 -9.89 1.43 21.19
N CYS A 216 -8.68 1.93 21.00
CA CYS A 216 -8.36 2.78 19.87
C CYS A 216 -8.56 2.03 18.55
N THR A 217 -9.28 2.62 17.59
CA THR A 217 -9.58 1.95 16.31
C THR A 217 -8.36 1.69 15.42
N GLN A 218 -7.20 2.27 15.73
CA GLN A 218 -6.00 2.25 14.87
C GLN A 218 -4.82 1.47 15.47
N CYS A 219 -4.71 1.44 16.79
CA CYS A 219 -3.60 0.77 17.47
C CYS A 219 -4.06 -0.08 18.66
N SER A 220 -5.36 -0.31 18.80
CA SER A 220 -5.97 -1.22 19.76
C SER A 220 -5.69 -0.93 21.25
N ARG A 221 -5.02 0.18 21.57
CA ARG A 221 -4.74 0.63 22.95
C ARG A 221 -6.03 0.74 23.77
N PRO A 222 -6.01 0.26 25.03
CA PRO A 222 -7.18 0.32 25.92
C PRO A 222 -7.52 1.74 26.34
N GLU A 223 -8.73 1.94 26.87
CA GLU A 223 -9.21 3.23 27.38
C GLU A 223 -8.28 3.83 28.43
N SER A 224 -7.68 2.99 29.28
CA SER A 224 -6.75 3.40 30.34
C SER A 224 -5.49 4.11 29.81
N GLU A 225 -5.14 3.89 28.55
CA GLU A 225 -4.01 4.54 27.88
C GLU A 225 -4.43 5.74 27.01
N MET A 226 -5.72 6.07 27.00
CA MET A 226 -6.26 7.18 26.23
C MET A 226 -6.70 8.33 27.13
N GLN A 227 -6.53 9.56 26.64
CA GLN A 227 -6.94 10.74 27.38
C GLN A 227 -8.40 11.08 27.06
N ARG A 228 -9.29 11.01 28.06
CA ARG A 228 -10.67 11.47 27.92
C ARG A 228 -10.71 13.00 27.75
N ARG A 229 -11.27 13.47 26.63
CA ARG A 229 -11.28 14.89 26.23
C ARG A 229 -12.60 15.30 25.58
N GLY A 230 -13.48 15.88 26.41
CA GLY A 230 -14.75 16.44 25.98
C GLY A 230 -15.72 15.39 25.44
N TYR A 231 -16.56 15.80 24.49
CA TYR A 231 -17.66 14.99 23.98
C TYR A 231 -17.71 15.01 22.46
N GLN A 232 -18.17 13.90 21.88
CA GLN A 232 -18.56 13.80 20.49
C GLN A 232 -20.08 13.71 20.41
N TYR A 233 -20.67 14.52 19.54
CA TYR A 233 -22.10 14.56 19.32
C TYR A 233 -22.44 13.86 18.00
N THR A 234 -23.55 13.15 18.01
CA THR A 234 -24.27 12.70 16.81
C THR A 234 -25.62 13.40 16.82
N THR A 235 -26.43 13.25 15.76
CA THR A 235 -27.75 13.87 15.67
C THR A 235 -28.62 13.64 16.91
N SER A 236 -28.52 12.46 17.54
CA SER A 236 -29.42 12.07 18.64
C SER A 236 -28.72 11.72 19.96
N TYR A 237 -27.37 11.73 20.00
CA TYR A 237 -26.62 11.20 21.14
C TYR A 237 -25.34 11.99 21.46
N LYS A 238 -24.99 12.00 22.74
CA LYS A 238 -23.73 12.52 23.29
C LYS A 238 -22.85 11.37 23.80
N TYR A 239 -21.62 11.30 23.32
CA TYR A 239 -20.62 10.30 23.72
C TYR A 239 -19.38 10.97 24.33
N PRO A 240 -18.68 10.34 25.28
CA PRO A 240 -17.35 10.79 25.66
C PRO A 240 -16.39 10.59 24.49
N ARG A 241 -15.40 11.46 24.37
CA ARG A 241 -14.37 11.37 23.33
C ARG A 241 -13.01 11.18 23.97
N TYR A 242 -12.15 10.41 23.33
CA TYR A 242 -10.82 10.04 23.80
C TYR A 242 -9.77 10.38 22.76
N LEU A 243 -8.64 10.93 23.18
CA LEU A 243 -7.46 11.10 22.34
C LEU A 243 -6.46 10.00 22.68
N CYS A 244 -6.16 9.17 21.69
CA CYS A 244 -5.11 8.16 21.83
C CYS A 244 -3.73 8.77 21.58
N PRO A 245 -2.66 8.24 22.20
CA PRO A 245 -1.27 8.64 21.89
C PRO A 245 -0.89 8.53 20.40
N CYS A 246 -1.51 7.63 19.62
CA CYS A 246 -1.31 7.57 18.17
C CYS A 246 -1.96 8.74 17.40
N GLY A 247 -2.58 9.70 18.09
CA GLY A 247 -3.27 10.86 17.51
C GLY A 247 -4.73 10.61 17.12
N LYS A 248 -5.18 9.35 17.09
CA LYS A 248 -6.58 9.04 16.76
C LYS A 248 -7.54 9.54 17.84
N TRP A 249 -8.57 10.24 17.39
CA TRP A 249 -9.75 10.55 18.20
C TRP A 249 -10.74 9.38 18.16
N ASN A 250 -11.08 8.85 19.33
CA ASN A 250 -12.01 7.73 19.52
C ASN A 250 -13.29 8.20 20.21
N LYS A 251 -14.41 7.59 19.81
CA LYS A 251 -15.73 7.81 20.41
C LYS A 251 -16.01 6.70 21.42
N GLY A 252 -16.42 7.04 22.64
CA GLY A 252 -16.83 6.06 23.63
C GLY A 252 -18.09 5.30 23.23
N ARG A 253 -18.25 4.09 23.76
CA ARG A 253 -19.36 3.18 23.43
C ARG A 253 -20.65 3.52 24.18
N ARG A 254 -20.54 3.88 25.46
CA ARG A 254 -21.70 4.28 26.28
C ARG A 254 -22.11 5.73 25.95
N MET A 255 -23.35 5.87 25.50
CA MET A 255 -24.02 7.17 25.41
C MET A 255 -24.21 7.76 26.81
N LEU A 256 -23.99 9.07 26.93
CA LEU A 256 -24.19 9.81 28.19
C LEU A 256 -25.54 10.54 28.22
N TYR A 257 -26.07 10.90 27.05
CA TYR A 257 -27.32 11.63 26.91
C TYR A 257 -27.94 11.39 25.53
N THR A 258 -29.27 11.44 25.43
CA THR A 258 -30.01 11.37 24.17
C THR A 258 -31.12 12.42 24.11
N THR A 259 -31.48 12.83 22.90
CA THR A 259 -32.63 13.70 22.63
C THR A 259 -33.95 12.92 22.59
N GLU A 260 -33.91 11.58 22.54
CA GLU A 260 -35.11 10.75 22.62
C GLU A 260 -35.44 10.43 24.09
N LEU A 261 -36.72 10.51 24.47
CA LEU A 261 -37.22 9.95 25.73
C LEU A 261 -37.24 8.42 25.64
N ARG A 262 -36.08 7.77 25.61
CA ARG A 262 -36.00 6.33 25.86
C ARG A 262 -35.38 6.11 27.25
N PRO A 263 -35.97 5.26 28.10
CA PRO A 263 -35.40 4.96 29.41
C PRO A 263 -34.00 4.36 29.21
N VAL A 264 -33.03 4.89 29.96
CA VAL A 264 -31.66 4.38 30.05
C VAL A 264 -31.63 3.12 30.91
#